data_AF-A0A1U7N6T1-F1
#
_entry.id   AF-A0A1U7N6T1-F1
#
_cell.length_a   1.000
_cell.length_b   1.000
_cell.length_c   1.000
_cell.angle_alpha   90.00
_cell.angle_beta   90.00
_cell.angle_gamma   90.00
#
_symmetry.space_group_name_H-M   'P 1'
#
loop_
_entity.id
_entity.type
_entity.pdbx_description
1 polymer ?
#
loop_
_entity_poly.entity_id
_entity_poly.type
_entity_poly.pdbx_seq_one_letter_code
_entity_poly.pdbx_strand_id
1 'polypeptide(L)'
;MVYQSTECMKEQSSPEISWMQETVQMLCKEWKRNIFRSRRPQRVLANFTNRGNSNLEVKITTKKQTEPLTRKINAGAPFVEELDQVTSIELIPSRIDNQPETAVLILDSILFYAEEQTQPFPTLVGFLPTACVENEVSRQPDSSTDCLWVPDLIWQSGIRRNISLEIEATGNHDLRVELEGPVGIFQVFNVSAAPALPQFRKLTGDFEGIVSVRVQCEKSPVNSCSACTYKYKICYPRQFGFVSPN
;
A
#
# COMPACT_ATOMS: atom_id res chain seq x y z
N MET A 1 53.65 -2.24 -29.47
CA MET A 1 52.81 -1.77 -28.34
C MET A 1 51.39 -1.75 -28.84
N VAL A 2 50.54 -2.62 -28.31
CA VAL A 2 49.09 -2.61 -28.57
C VAL A 2 48.45 -2.31 -27.23
N TYR A 3 47.82 -1.13 -27.12
CA TYR A 3 47.02 -0.77 -25.96
C TYR A 3 45.73 -1.59 -26.01
N GLN A 4 45.58 -2.56 -25.10
CA GLN A 4 44.26 -3.13 -24.78
C GLN A 4 43.57 -2.15 -23.84
N SER A 5 42.46 -1.58 -24.29
CA SER A 5 41.52 -0.85 -23.45
C SER A 5 40.86 -1.84 -22.50
N THR A 6 41.18 -1.77 -21.21
CA THR A 6 40.35 -2.33 -20.15
C THR A 6 39.07 -1.52 -20.08
N GLU A 7 38.08 -1.91 -20.88
CA GLU A 7 36.69 -1.59 -20.56
C GLU A 7 36.38 -2.28 -19.24
N CYS A 8 36.28 -1.48 -18.16
CA CYS A 8 35.68 -1.93 -16.92
C CYS A 8 34.27 -2.44 -17.25
N MET A 9 34.12 -3.76 -17.35
CA MET A 9 32.81 -4.38 -17.21
C MET A 9 32.28 -3.91 -15.86
N LYS A 10 31.31 -2.99 -15.87
CA LYS A 10 30.48 -2.75 -14.70
C LYS A 10 29.81 -4.08 -14.41
N GLU A 11 30.27 -4.77 -13.36
CA GLU A 11 29.47 -5.83 -12.75
C GLU A 11 28.07 -5.26 -12.58
N GLN A 12 27.09 -5.85 -13.27
CA GLN A 12 25.70 -5.65 -12.93
C GLN A 12 25.52 -6.29 -11.55
N SER A 13 25.76 -5.50 -10.51
CA SER A 13 25.44 -5.90 -9.15
C SER A 13 23.96 -6.26 -9.12
N SER A 14 23.65 -7.48 -8.68
CA SER A 14 22.28 -7.88 -8.38
C SER A 14 21.61 -6.81 -7.50
N PRO A 15 20.33 -6.49 -7.72
CA PRO A 15 19.63 -5.51 -6.88
C PRO A 15 19.76 -5.95 -5.41
N GLU A 16 20.31 -5.10 -4.57
CA GLU A 16 20.35 -5.37 -3.14
C GLU A 16 18.94 -5.09 -2.59
N ILE A 17 18.24 -6.18 -2.26
CA ILE A 17 16.90 -6.16 -1.65
C ILE A 17 17.06 -6.31 -0.15
N SER A 18 16.48 -5.38 0.61
CA SER A 18 16.43 -5.48 2.07
C SER A 18 14.99 -5.41 2.58
N TRP A 19 14.77 -6.08 3.71
CA TRP A 19 13.48 -6.13 4.39
C TRP A 19 13.60 -5.38 5.70
N MET A 20 12.59 -4.57 6.02
CA MET A 20 12.52 -3.82 7.26
C MET A 20 11.13 -4.00 7.86
N GLN A 21 11.08 -4.41 9.13
CA GLN A 21 9.87 -4.42 9.92
C GLN A 21 10.11 -3.59 11.17
N GLU A 22 9.33 -2.54 11.35
CA GLU A 22 9.43 -1.62 12.47
C GLU A 22 8.06 -1.47 13.14
N THR A 23 8.02 -1.68 14.46
CA THR A 23 6.82 -1.40 15.26
C THR A 23 7.08 -0.18 16.13
N VAL A 24 6.28 0.86 15.91
CA VAL A 24 6.44 2.15 16.55
C VAL A 24 5.17 2.48 17.32
N GLN A 25 5.30 2.52 18.64
CA GLN A 25 4.30 3.09 19.52
C GLN A 25 4.68 4.54 19.82
N MET A 26 3.72 5.45 19.64
CA MET A 26 3.84 6.87 20.00
C MET A 26 2.65 7.30 20.83
N LEU A 27 2.91 8.11 21.84
CA LEU A 27 1.85 8.86 22.53
C LEU A 27 1.52 10.11 21.72
N CYS A 28 0.25 10.54 21.70
CA CYS A 28 -0.17 11.72 20.95
C CYS A 28 0.52 13.04 21.38
N LYS A 29 1.20 13.05 22.53
CA LYS A 29 2.01 14.17 23.04
C LYS A 29 3.43 14.24 22.46
N GLU A 30 3.88 13.19 21.78
CA GLU A 30 5.16 13.18 21.08
C GLU A 30 5.09 14.07 19.83
N TRP A 31 6.22 14.61 19.39
CA TRP A 31 6.22 15.58 18.28
C TRP A 31 6.34 14.90 16.91
N LYS A 32 7.38 14.07 16.76
CA LYS A 32 7.61 13.25 15.56
C LYS A 32 8.65 12.19 15.85
N ARG A 33 8.62 11.09 15.11
CA ARG A 33 9.62 10.03 15.19
C ARG A 33 10.08 9.62 13.80
N ASN A 34 11.38 9.60 13.58
CA ASN A 34 11.94 9.04 12.35
C ASN A 34 11.87 7.51 12.42
N ILE A 35 11.23 6.88 11.45
CA ILE A 35 11.12 5.41 11.34
C ILE A 35 12.17 4.89 10.38
N PHE A 36 12.39 5.63 9.29
CA PHE A 36 13.34 5.27 8.27
C PHE A 36 14.14 6.49 7.85
N ARG A 37 15.46 6.31 7.69
CA ARG A 37 16.33 7.32 7.10
C ARG A 37 17.45 6.62 6.34
N SER A 38 17.57 6.92 5.05
CA SER A 38 18.64 6.39 4.22
C SER A 38 19.58 7.48 3.74
N ARG A 39 20.86 7.12 3.62
CA ARG A 39 21.89 7.97 3.01
C ARG A 39 21.77 8.01 1.49
N ARG A 40 21.15 6.99 0.88
CA ARG A 40 20.93 6.88 -0.56
C ARG A 40 19.43 6.69 -0.82
N PRO A 41 18.85 7.36 -1.84
CA PRO A 41 17.44 7.18 -2.16
C PRO A 41 17.10 5.71 -2.40
N GLN A 42 16.02 5.24 -1.79
CA GLN A 42 15.50 3.89 -1.94
C GLN A 42 14.15 3.91 -2.66
N ARG A 43 13.83 2.86 -3.40
CA ARG A 43 12.45 2.54 -3.76
C ARG A 43 11.89 1.65 -2.67
N VAL A 44 10.66 1.89 -2.26
CA VAL A 44 10.07 1.27 -1.08
C VAL A 44 8.67 0.78 -1.42
N LEU A 45 8.40 -0.50 -1.14
CA LEU A 45 7.03 -0.98 -0.98
C LEU A 45 6.73 -0.97 0.52
N ALA A 46 5.93 -0.02 0.98
CA ALA A 46 5.62 0.16 2.40
C ALA A 46 4.18 -0.29 2.69
N ASN A 47 4.02 -1.21 3.65
CA ASN A 47 2.75 -1.57 4.26
C ASN A 47 2.65 -0.91 5.64
N PHE A 48 1.76 0.06 5.76
CA PHE A 48 1.49 0.80 6.99
C PHE A 48 0.25 0.22 7.66
N THR A 49 0.40 -0.38 8.84
CA THR A 49 -0.73 -0.87 9.63
C THR A 49 -0.86 -0.07 10.91
N ASN A 50 -1.96 0.65 11.07
CA ASN A 50 -2.26 1.37 12.32
C ASN A 50 -3.15 0.52 13.22
N ARG A 51 -2.54 -0.14 14.22
CA ARG A 51 -3.23 -0.91 15.26
C ARG A 51 -3.62 -0.08 16.48
N GLY A 52 -3.31 1.22 16.45
CA GLY A 52 -3.75 2.17 17.46
C GLY A 52 -5.23 2.44 17.40
N ASN A 53 -5.71 3.25 18.33
CA ASN A 53 -7.08 3.76 18.35
C ASN A 53 -7.21 5.19 17.79
N SER A 54 -6.10 5.76 17.31
CA SER A 54 -6.04 7.13 16.78
C SER A 54 -5.41 7.18 15.40
N ASN A 55 -5.78 8.20 14.62
CA ASN A 55 -5.21 8.41 13.29
C ASN A 55 -3.77 8.91 13.38
N LEU A 56 -2.96 8.57 12.37
CA LEU A 56 -1.56 8.96 12.28
C LEU A 56 -1.28 9.67 10.97
N GLU A 57 -0.27 10.53 10.96
CA GLU A 57 0.28 11.09 9.74
C GLU A 57 1.69 10.55 9.51
N VAL A 58 1.92 10.01 8.32
CA VAL A 58 3.24 9.58 7.88
C VAL A 58 3.74 10.61 6.88
N LYS A 59 4.87 11.24 7.20
CA LYS A 59 5.55 12.19 6.34
C LYS A 59 6.69 11.48 5.62
N ILE A 60 6.63 11.46 4.31
CA ILE A 60 7.56 10.76 3.42
C ILE A 60 8.35 11.81 2.65
N THR A 61 9.67 11.80 2.82
CA THR A 61 10.57 12.65 2.05
C THR A 61 11.15 11.83 0.90
N THR A 62 11.00 12.35 -0.32
CA THR A 62 11.59 11.77 -1.53
C THR A 62 12.62 12.72 -2.12
N LYS A 63 13.55 12.21 -2.93
CA LYS A 63 14.52 13.07 -3.64
C LYS A 63 13.87 13.90 -4.77
N LYS A 64 12.74 13.45 -5.32
CA LYS A 64 12.08 14.11 -6.46
C LYS A 64 11.21 15.30 -6.06
N GLN A 65 10.68 15.31 -4.84
CA GLN A 65 9.70 16.30 -4.40
C GLN A 65 10.35 17.40 -3.55
N THR A 66 9.99 18.65 -3.82
CA THR A 66 10.40 19.83 -3.02
C THR A 66 9.68 19.86 -1.66
N GLU A 67 8.45 19.37 -1.62
CA GLU A 67 7.66 19.24 -0.39
C GLU A 67 7.47 17.76 -0.03
N PRO A 68 7.63 17.39 1.25
CA PRO A 68 7.36 16.03 1.70
C PRO A 68 5.88 15.66 1.53
N LEU A 69 5.64 14.41 1.17
CA LEU A 69 4.32 13.83 1.05
C LEU A 69 3.78 13.47 2.43
N THR A 70 2.58 13.91 2.78
CA THR A 70 1.92 13.51 4.03
C THR A 70 0.76 12.56 3.73
N ARG A 71 0.73 11.42 4.43
CA ARG A 71 -0.31 10.39 4.34
C ARG A 71 -0.98 10.22 5.68
N LYS A 72 -2.31 10.31 5.70
CA LYS A 72 -3.09 9.96 6.90
C LYS A 72 -3.35 8.46 6.90
N ILE A 73 -2.95 7.77 7.97
CA ILE A 73 -3.20 6.34 8.19
C ILE A 73 -4.27 6.23 9.27
N ASN A 74 -5.47 5.84 8.86
CA ASN A 74 -6.60 5.74 9.79
C ASN A 74 -6.44 4.52 10.70
N ALA A 75 -6.93 4.62 11.94
CA ALA A 75 -6.96 3.49 12.86
C ALA A 75 -7.76 2.32 12.25
N GLY A 76 -7.20 1.10 12.30
CA GLY A 76 -7.85 -0.11 11.77
C GLY A 76 -7.88 -0.24 10.24
N ALA A 77 -7.30 0.71 9.50
CA ALA A 77 -7.23 0.68 8.04
C ALA A 77 -5.75 0.63 7.59
N PRO A 78 -5.22 -0.57 7.31
CA PRO A 78 -3.89 -0.72 6.73
C PRO A 78 -3.84 -0.19 5.29
N PHE A 79 -2.69 0.36 4.94
CA PHE A 79 -2.46 1.05 3.67
C PHE A 79 -1.10 0.67 3.07
N VAL A 80 -1.10 0.32 1.79
CA VAL A 80 0.11 -0.03 1.05
C VAL A 80 0.46 1.04 0.01
N GLU A 81 1.70 1.51 0.01
CA GLU A 81 2.20 2.46 -0.99
C GLU A 81 3.53 2.03 -1.59
N GLU A 82 3.63 2.12 -2.91
CA GLU A 82 4.90 2.08 -3.60
C GLU A 82 5.46 3.51 -3.77
N LEU A 83 6.65 3.73 -3.22
CA LEU A 83 7.30 5.03 -3.16
C LEU A 83 8.66 4.98 -3.87
N ASP A 84 8.92 5.96 -4.73
CA ASP A 84 10.19 6.10 -5.43
C ASP A 84 11.12 7.11 -4.74
N GLN A 85 12.42 6.79 -4.70
CA GLN A 85 13.49 7.67 -4.20
C GLN A 85 13.27 8.22 -2.78
N VAL A 86 12.71 7.41 -1.89
CA VAL A 86 12.51 7.70 -0.47
C VAL A 86 13.86 7.89 0.21
N THR A 87 13.98 8.97 0.98
CA THR A 87 15.15 9.26 1.81
C THR A 87 14.83 9.24 3.30
N SER A 88 13.58 9.53 3.67
CA SER A 88 13.11 9.38 5.06
C SER A 88 11.61 9.12 5.16
N ILE A 89 11.21 8.39 6.21
CA ILE A 89 9.81 8.25 6.64
C ILE A 89 9.75 8.67 8.10
N GLU A 90 8.93 9.69 8.38
CA GLU A 90 8.67 10.23 9.72
C GLU A 90 7.22 9.95 10.11
N LEU A 91 6.99 9.54 11.35
CA LEU A 91 5.67 9.45 11.97
C LEU A 91 5.37 10.73 12.74
N ILE A 92 4.17 11.26 12.54
CA ILE A 92 3.63 12.44 13.19
C ILE A 92 2.28 12.03 13.81
N PRO A 93 2.08 12.17 15.12
CA PRO A 93 0.79 11.90 15.73
C PRO A 93 -0.24 12.96 15.33
N SER A 94 -1.48 12.54 15.10
CA SER A 94 -2.60 13.47 14.91
C SER A 94 -2.84 14.25 16.21
N ARG A 95 -2.90 15.58 16.13
CA ARG A 95 -3.00 16.48 17.31
C ARG A 95 -4.42 16.63 17.86
N ILE A 96 -5.39 15.86 17.36
CA ILE A 96 -6.81 16.20 17.50
C ILE A 96 -7.43 15.73 18.82
N ASP A 97 -6.83 14.78 19.56
CA ASP A 97 -7.54 14.14 20.67
C ASP A 97 -6.90 14.32 22.06
N ASN A 98 -7.73 14.72 23.03
CA ASN A 98 -7.37 15.04 24.42
C ASN A 98 -7.34 13.81 25.37
N GLN A 99 -7.33 12.59 24.84
CA GLN A 99 -7.29 11.34 25.62
C GLN A 99 -5.92 10.64 25.53
N PRO A 100 -5.60 9.66 26.42
CA PRO A 100 -4.37 8.87 26.28
C PRO A 100 -4.52 7.90 25.09
N GLU A 101 -4.53 8.46 23.89
CA GLU A 101 -4.61 7.71 22.65
C GLU A 101 -3.23 7.20 22.29
N THR A 102 -3.20 5.90 21.99
CA THR A 102 -1.97 5.21 21.61
C THR A 102 -2.00 5.01 20.12
N ALA A 103 -1.11 5.71 19.44
CA ALA A 103 -0.82 5.47 18.05
C ALA A 103 0.18 4.31 17.95
N VAL A 104 -0.22 3.20 17.33
CA VAL A 104 0.66 2.05 17.09
C VAL A 104 0.74 1.84 15.59
N LEU A 105 1.87 2.22 14.99
CA LEU A 105 2.18 1.95 13.60
C LEU A 105 3.09 0.73 13.50
N ILE A 106 2.71 -0.23 12.68
CA ILE A 106 3.58 -1.28 12.17
C ILE A 106 3.92 -0.91 10.72
N LEU A 107 5.20 -0.80 10.42
CA LEU A 107 5.73 -0.58 9.08
C LEU A 107 6.46 -1.84 8.64
N ASP A 108 5.87 -2.56 7.69
CA ASP A 108 6.54 -3.64 6.96
C ASP A 108 6.95 -3.11 5.59
N SER A 109 8.24 -3.19 5.25
CA SER A 109 8.78 -2.57 4.04
C SER A 109 9.77 -3.45 3.30
N ILE A 110 9.69 -3.40 1.97
CA ILE A 110 10.70 -3.94 1.05
C ILE A 110 11.44 -2.76 0.42
N LEU A 111 12.76 -2.74 0.54
CA LEU A 111 13.62 -1.64 0.12
C LEU A 111 14.55 -2.08 -1.02
N PHE A 112 14.72 -1.19 -2.00
CA PHE A 112 15.57 -1.36 -3.18
C PHE A 112 16.38 -0.09 -3.45
N TYR A 113 17.59 -0.21 -3.99
CA TYR A 113 18.35 0.98 -4.41
C TYR A 113 17.71 1.68 -5.61
N ALA A 114 17.56 3.00 -5.54
CA ALA A 114 16.84 3.76 -6.55
C ALA A 114 17.67 4.19 -7.78
N GLU A 115 18.96 3.86 -7.85
CA GLU A 115 19.81 4.17 -9.02
C GLU A 115 19.47 3.30 -10.24
N GLU A 116 18.73 2.19 -10.07
CA GLU A 116 18.14 1.37 -11.14
C GLU A 116 16.89 2.04 -11.77
N GLN A 117 16.97 3.33 -12.11
CA GLN A 117 15.85 4.13 -12.63
C GLN A 117 15.32 3.65 -13.99
N THR A 118 16.01 2.73 -14.66
CA THR A 118 15.67 2.31 -16.03
C THR A 118 14.68 1.15 -16.09
N GLN A 119 14.29 0.56 -14.95
CA GLN A 119 13.28 -0.50 -14.92
C GLN A 119 12.07 -0.09 -14.04
N PRO A 120 10.81 -0.34 -14.47
CA PRO A 120 9.68 -0.37 -13.52
C PRO A 120 10.10 -1.25 -12.35
N PHE A 121 9.71 -0.97 -11.09
CA PHE A 121 10.15 -1.70 -9.88
C PHE A 121 10.33 -3.16 -10.25
N PRO A 122 11.59 -3.61 -10.28
CA PRO A 122 11.96 -4.57 -11.26
C PRO A 122 11.09 -5.80 -11.11
N THR A 123 10.77 -6.37 -12.25
CA THR A 123 10.31 -7.74 -12.40
C THR A 123 11.22 -8.75 -11.66
N LEU A 124 12.32 -8.30 -11.05
CA LEU A 124 13.16 -8.94 -10.02
C LEU A 124 12.40 -9.53 -8.82
N VAL A 125 11.07 -9.39 -8.73
CA VAL A 125 10.20 -10.37 -8.03
C VAL A 125 10.19 -11.76 -8.74
N GLY A 126 11.04 -11.98 -9.75
CA GLY A 126 11.34 -13.29 -10.32
C GLY A 126 12.02 -14.23 -9.34
N PHE A 127 12.77 -13.72 -8.36
CA PHE A 127 13.53 -14.54 -7.40
C PHE A 127 12.96 -14.55 -5.97
N LEU A 128 11.97 -13.71 -5.67
CA LEU A 128 11.22 -13.74 -4.42
C LEU A 128 9.90 -14.49 -4.64
N PRO A 129 9.37 -15.23 -3.64
CA PRO A 129 7.97 -15.67 -3.70
C PRO A 129 7.09 -14.44 -3.94
N THR A 130 5.98 -14.61 -4.66
CA THR A 130 5.02 -13.55 -5.00
C THR A 130 4.90 -12.56 -3.85
N ALA A 131 5.36 -11.32 -4.04
CA ALA A 131 5.31 -10.31 -2.99
C ALA A 131 3.83 -9.97 -2.77
N CYS A 132 3.26 -10.53 -1.72
CA CYS A 132 1.87 -10.36 -1.36
C CYS A 132 1.78 -9.62 -0.04
N VAL A 133 0.86 -8.67 0.03
CA VAL A 133 0.44 -8.06 1.30
C VAL A 133 -0.97 -8.53 1.58
N GLU A 134 -1.17 -9.07 2.78
CA GLU A 134 -2.46 -9.52 3.29
C GLU A 134 -2.83 -8.67 4.49
N ASN A 135 -4.06 -8.15 4.48
CA ASN A 135 -4.52 -7.20 5.48
C ASN A 135 -6.00 -7.38 5.75
N GLU A 136 -6.42 -6.96 6.94
CA GLU A 136 -7.80 -6.92 7.38
C GLU A 136 -8.15 -5.50 7.80
N VAL A 137 -9.31 -5.03 7.34
CA VAL A 137 -9.85 -3.73 7.71
C VAL A 137 -10.98 -3.96 8.71
N SER A 138 -10.99 -3.16 9.78
CA SER A 138 -12.12 -3.10 10.72
C SER A 138 -12.27 -1.68 11.23
N ARG A 139 -13.31 -0.99 10.75
CA ARG A 139 -13.52 0.43 11.04
C ARG A 139 -15.00 0.72 11.29
N GLN A 140 -15.26 1.51 12.32
CA GLN A 140 -16.62 1.97 12.63
C GLN A 140 -17.11 2.97 11.56
N PRO A 141 -18.43 3.03 11.29
CA PRO A 141 -18.99 4.08 10.43
C PRO A 141 -18.76 5.46 11.03
N ASP A 142 -18.60 6.46 10.17
CA ASP A 142 -18.48 7.87 10.57
C ASP A 142 -19.81 8.41 11.12
N SER A 143 -20.93 7.86 10.63
CA SER A 143 -22.27 8.04 11.21
C SER A 143 -22.93 6.67 11.37
N SER A 144 -23.19 6.26 12.62
CA SER A 144 -23.92 5.03 12.92
C SER A 144 -25.39 5.08 12.51
N THR A 145 -25.94 6.28 12.31
CA THR A 145 -27.34 6.49 11.91
C THR A 145 -27.47 6.40 10.39
N ASP A 146 -26.56 7.02 9.65
CA ASP A 146 -26.60 7.10 8.19
C ASP A 146 -25.82 5.98 7.50
N CYS A 147 -25.05 5.19 8.27
CA CYS A 147 -24.16 4.15 7.76
C CYS A 147 -23.24 4.69 6.66
N LEU A 148 -22.53 5.76 6.98
CA LEU A 148 -21.58 6.38 6.07
C LEU A 148 -20.17 5.98 6.47
N TRP A 149 -19.39 5.54 5.49
CA TRP A 149 -17.97 5.25 5.62
C TRP A 149 -17.22 6.07 4.56
N VAL A 150 -16.16 6.77 4.99
CA VAL A 150 -15.20 7.36 4.05
C VAL A 150 -14.50 6.24 3.25
N PRO A 151 -14.26 6.38 1.93
CA PRO A 151 -13.51 5.38 1.16
C PRO A 151 -12.12 5.11 1.73
N ASP A 152 -11.74 3.82 1.77
CA ASP A 152 -10.40 3.37 2.13
C ASP A 152 -9.52 3.29 0.89
N LEU A 153 -8.42 4.04 0.86
CA LEU A 153 -7.34 3.79 -0.09
C LEU A 153 -6.49 2.66 0.48
N ILE A 154 -6.54 1.47 -0.12
CA ILE A 154 -5.83 0.29 0.39
C ILE A 154 -4.49 0.06 -0.30
N TRP A 155 -4.34 0.56 -1.53
CA TRP A 155 -3.11 0.45 -2.30
C TRP A 155 -2.95 1.59 -3.30
N GLN A 156 -1.71 2.07 -3.48
CA GLN A 156 -1.36 2.95 -4.59
C GLN A 156 0.09 2.80 -5.03
N SER A 157 0.35 3.15 -6.29
CA SER A 157 1.69 3.27 -6.86
C SER A 157 1.83 4.55 -7.67
N GLY A 158 3.01 5.16 -7.65
CA GLY A 158 3.34 6.31 -8.50
C GLY A 158 3.44 5.97 -9.99
N ILE A 159 3.46 4.68 -10.36
CA ILE A 159 3.45 4.21 -11.74
C ILE A 159 2.45 3.06 -11.93
N ARG A 160 2.14 2.74 -13.17
CA ARG A 160 1.21 1.66 -13.53
C ARG A 160 1.79 0.30 -13.15
N ARG A 161 0.98 -0.55 -12.52
CA ARG A 161 1.35 -1.91 -12.11
C ARG A 161 0.32 -2.94 -12.52
N ASN A 162 0.81 -4.13 -12.83
CA ASN A 162 -0.04 -5.30 -12.86
C ASN A 162 -0.10 -5.84 -11.43
N ILE A 163 -1.30 -6.13 -10.94
CA ILE A 163 -1.53 -6.66 -9.59
C ILE A 163 -2.51 -7.84 -9.66
N SER A 164 -2.32 -8.81 -8.80
CA SER A 164 -3.36 -9.79 -8.47
C SER A 164 -4.05 -9.32 -7.21
N LEU A 165 -5.38 -9.19 -7.27
CA LEU A 165 -6.19 -8.66 -6.19
C LEU A 165 -7.22 -9.69 -5.75
N GLU A 166 -7.30 -9.87 -4.44
CA GLU A 166 -8.36 -10.60 -3.77
C GLU A 166 -8.95 -9.72 -2.67
N ILE A 167 -10.28 -9.51 -2.69
CA ILE A 167 -11.01 -8.77 -1.66
C ILE A 167 -12.25 -9.58 -1.29
N GLU A 168 -12.50 -9.75 0.01
CA GLU A 168 -13.65 -10.47 0.54
C GLU A 168 -14.40 -9.64 1.59
N ALA A 169 -15.71 -9.50 1.42
CA ALA A 169 -16.58 -8.90 2.42
C ALA A 169 -16.82 -9.90 3.57
N THR A 170 -16.27 -9.59 4.75
CA THR A 170 -16.39 -10.42 5.95
C THR A 170 -17.50 -9.96 6.88
N GLY A 171 -18.04 -8.75 6.68
CA GLY A 171 -19.13 -8.18 7.47
C GLY A 171 -20.47 -8.14 6.75
N ASN A 172 -21.34 -7.26 7.26
CA ASN A 172 -22.73 -7.10 6.87
C ASN A 172 -22.98 -5.91 5.91
N HIS A 173 -21.97 -5.49 5.17
CA HIS A 173 -21.99 -4.36 4.25
C HIS A 173 -21.50 -4.79 2.88
N ASP A 174 -21.99 -4.13 1.85
CA ASP A 174 -21.47 -4.32 0.50
C ASP A 174 -20.17 -3.51 0.36
N LEU A 175 -19.30 -3.91 -0.56
CA LEU A 175 -18.09 -3.18 -0.92
C LEU A 175 -18.20 -2.75 -2.37
N ARG A 176 -17.88 -1.49 -2.59
CA ARG A 176 -17.59 -0.95 -3.90
C ARG A 176 -16.08 -0.80 -4.03
N VAL A 177 -15.47 -1.63 -4.86
CA VAL A 177 -14.03 -1.64 -5.14
C VAL A 177 -13.79 -0.83 -6.40
N GLU A 178 -12.96 0.20 -6.30
CA GLU A 178 -12.61 1.08 -7.42
C GLU A 178 -11.12 0.90 -7.75
N LEU A 179 -10.84 0.45 -8.97
CA LEU A 179 -9.48 0.29 -9.49
C LEU A 179 -9.18 1.42 -10.46
N GLU A 180 -8.22 2.27 -10.12
CA GLU A 180 -7.79 3.37 -10.97
C GLU A 180 -6.77 2.89 -12.00
N GLY A 181 -7.12 3.06 -13.27
CA GLY A 181 -6.24 2.75 -14.39
C GLY A 181 -5.44 3.96 -14.92
N PRO A 182 -4.86 3.82 -16.12
CA PRO A 182 -3.84 4.72 -16.68
C PRO A 182 -4.29 6.15 -17.03
N VAL A 183 -5.59 6.44 -17.02
CA VAL A 183 -6.20 7.71 -17.48
C VAL A 183 -7.19 8.27 -16.44
N GLY A 184 -7.04 7.88 -15.17
CA GLY A 184 -8.00 8.24 -14.12
C GLY A 184 -9.38 7.61 -14.32
N ILE A 185 -9.46 6.56 -15.15
CA ILE A 185 -10.68 5.77 -15.34
C ILE A 185 -10.73 4.74 -14.22
N PHE A 186 -11.83 4.76 -13.46
CA PHE A 186 -12.09 3.80 -12.41
C PHE A 186 -12.91 2.63 -12.97
N GLN A 187 -12.37 1.42 -12.87
CA GLN A 187 -13.17 0.21 -12.98
C GLN A 187 -13.80 -0.05 -11.63
N VAL A 188 -15.12 -0.24 -11.60
CA VAL A 188 -15.88 -0.41 -10.36
C VAL A 188 -16.42 -1.82 -10.29
N PHE A 189 -16.16 -2.49 -9.17
CA PHE A 189 -16.62 -3.85 -8.88
C PHE A 189 -17.40 -3.84 -7.57
N ASN A 190 -18.48 -4.61 -7.52
CA ASN A 190 -19.28 -4.76 -6.31
C ASN A 190 -19.03 -6.12 -5.67
N VAL A 191 -18.86 -6.11 -4.36
CA VAL A 191 -18.75 -7.31 -3.52
C VAL A 191 -19.86 -7.24 -2.49
N SER A 192 -20.81 -8.17 -2.54
CA SER A 192 -22.00 -8.13 -1.70
C SER A 192 -21.80 -8.87 -0.37
N ALA A 193 -22.41 -8.37 0.70
CA ALA A 193 -22.50 -9.07 1.97
C ALA A 193 -23.37 -10.33 1.89
N ALA A 194 -23.27 -11.19 2.91
CA ALA A 194 -24.25 -12.24 3.12
C ALA A 194 -25.67 -11.64 3.20
N PRO A 195 -26.69 -12.29 2.60
CA PRO A 195 -26.75 -13.68 2.14
C PRO A 195 -26.40 -13.88 0.64
N ALA A 196 -25.69 -12.96 -0.01
CA ALA A 196 -25.28 -13.14 -1.40
C ALA A 196 -24.50 -14.45 -1.62
N LEU A 197 -24.59 -15.01 -2.83
CA LEU A 197 -23.87 -16.23 -3.19
C LEU A 197 -22.34 -16.01 -3.07
N PRO A 198 -21.55 -17.04 -2.71
CA PRO A 198 -20.11 -16.88 -2.44
C PRO A 198 -19.30 -16.15 -3.53
N GLN A 199 -19.65 -16.35 -4.80
CA GLN A 199 -18.99 -15.68 -5.93
C GLN A 199 -19.21 -14.16 -5.98
N PHE A 200 -20.27 -13.65 -5.34
CA PHE A 200 -20.52 -12.21 -5.21
C PHE A 200 -19.92 -11.63 -3.93
N ARG A 201 -19.49 -12.48 -2.99
CA ARG A 201 -18.89 -12.07 -1.72
C ARG A 201 -17.39 -11.85 -1.81
N LYS A 202 -16.81 -12.09 -2.98
CA LYS A 202 -15.38 -12.00 -3.22
C LYS A 202 -15.08 -11.45 -4.61
N LEU A 203 -14.15 -10.49 -4.69
CA LEU A 203 -13.50 -10.09 -5.93
C LEU A 203 -12.15 -10.80 -6.01
N THR A 204 -11.88 -11.50 -7.10
CA THR A 204 -10.56 -12.10 -7.37
C THR A 204 -10.23 -11.93 -8.83
N GLY A 205 -9.04 -11.42 -9.14
CA GLY A 205 -8.59 -11.25 -10.52
C GLY A 205 -7.20 -10.67 -10.64
N ASP A 206 -6.65 -10.80 -11.85
CA ASP A 206 -5.43 -10.14 -12.27
C ASP A 206 -5.78 -8.88 -13.07
N PHE A 207 -5.24 -7.75 -12.63
CA PHE A 207 -5.55 -6.44 -13.17
C PHE A 207 -4.29 -5.78 -13.72
N GLU A 208 -4.38 -5.25 -14.93
CA GLU A 208 -3.24 -4.66 -15.63
C GLU A 208 -3.27 -3.13 -15.57
N GLY A 209 -2.09 -2.53 -15.39
CA GLY A 209 -1.91 -1.08 -15.48
C GLY A 209 -2.62 -0.26 -14.39
N ILE A 210 -2.81 -0.81 -13.20
CA ILE A 210 -3.47 -0.18 -12.04
C ILE A 210 -2.52 0.79 -11.34
N VAL A 211 -3.07 1.90 -10.84
CA VAL A 211 -2.37 2.98 -10.13
C VAL A 211 -2.86 3.11 -8.69
N SER A 212 -4.15 2.88 -8.44
CA SER A 212 -4.69 2.86 -7.08
C SER A 212 -5.85 1.87 -6.93
N VAL A 213 -6.05 1.39 -5.70
CA VAL A 213 -7.20 0.58 -5.29
C VAL A 213 -7.88 1.25 -4.11
N ARG A 214 -9.15 1.58 -4.29
CA ARG A 214 -10.02 2.13 -3.24
C ARG A 214 -11.15 1.17 -2.95
N VAL A 215 -11.56 1.10 -1.70
CA VAL A 215 -12.70 0.31 -1.25
C VAL A 215 -13.62 1.20 -0.46
N GLN A 216 -14.88 1.26 -0.88
CA GLN A 216 -15.93 1.96 -0.16
C GLN A 216 -16.91 0.93 0.40
N CYS A 217 -17.11 0.96 1.71
CA CYS A 217 -18.20 0.23 2.33
C CYS A 217 -19.53 0.93 2.04
N GLU A 218 -20.53 0.14 1.66
CA GLU A 218 -21.88 0.58 1.36
C GLU A 218 -22.87 -0.20 2.23
N LYS A 219 -23.93 0.48 2.68
CA LYS A 219 -24.96 -0.18 3.50
C LYS A 219 -25.63 -1.26 2.66
N SER A 220 -25.52 -2.51 3.11
CA SER A 220 -26.24 -3.61 2.48
C SER A 220 -27.75 -3.42 2.67
N PRO A 221 -28.58 -3.61 1.64
CA PRO A 221 -30.02 -3.35 1.71
C PRO A 221 -30.77 -4.28 2.68
N VAL A 222 -30.15 -5.40 3.05
CA VAL A 222 -30.78 -6.47 3.85
C VAL A 222 -30.23 -6.58 5.27
N ASN A 223 -29.17 -5.84 5.61
CA ASN A 223 -28.51 -5.91 6.90
C ASN A 223 -28.59 -4.60 7.69
N SER A 224 -28.45 -4.70 9.01
CA SER A 224 -28.28 -3.55 9.89
C SER A 224 -26.91 -2.90 9.74
N CYS A 225 -26.79 -1.65 10.17
CA CYS A 225 -25.51 -0.94 10.23
C CYS A 225 -24.50 -1.70 11.09
N SER A 226 -23.27 -1.86 10.60
CA SER A 226 -22.18 -2.51 11.34
C SER A 226 -20.85 -1.80 11.11
N ALA A 227 -19.77 -2.27 11.71
CA ALA A 227 -18.43 -1.88 11.25
C ALA A 227 -18.23 -2.30 9.77
N CYS A 228 -17.42 -1.53 9.06
CA CYS A 228 -16.85 -1.86 7.76
C CYS A 228 -15.68 -2.82 7.99
N THR A 229 -15.81 -4.04 7.48
CA THR A 229 -14.92 -5.17 7.75
C THR A 229 -14.75 -6.03 6.50
N TYR A 230 -13.53 -6.09 6.01
CA TYR A 230 -13.16 -6.87 4.84
C TYR A 230 -11.71 -7.29 4.92
N LYS A 231 -11.38 -8.34 4.15
CA LYS A 231 -10.01 -8.82 3.99
C LYS A 231 -9.55 -8.56 2.57
N TYR A 232 -8.28 -8.24 2.41
CA TYR A 232 -7.70 -8.12 1.10
C TYR A 232 -6.30 -8.71 1.03
N LYS A 233 -5.96 -9.15 -0.18
CA LYS A 233 -4.63 -9.61 -0.57
C LYS A 233 -4.26 -8.98 -1.90
N ILE A 234 -3.12 -8.31 -1.92
CA ILE A 234 -2.56 -7.71 -3.14
C ILE A 234 -1.21 -8.33 -3.39
N CYS A 235 -1.06 -8.96 -4.55
CA CYS A 235 0.17 -9.60 -4.97
C CYS A 235 0.72 -8.93 -6.22
N TYR A 236 2.03 -8.81 -6.30
CA TYR A 236 2.72 -8.47 -7.53
C TYR A 236 2.97 -9.76 -8.32
N PRO A 237 2.27 -9.98 -9.45
CA PRO A 237 2.48 -11.18 -10.26
C PRO A 237 3.93 -11.20 -10.75
N ARG A 238 4.53 -12.38 -10.79
CA ARG A 238 5.79 -12.59 -11.52
C ARG A 238 5.53 -12.18 -12.97
N GLN A 239 6.15 -11.11 -13.46
CA GLN A 239 6.20 -10.95 -14.91
C GLN A 239 7.27 -11.89 -15.42
N PHE A 240 6.89 -12.85 -16.26
CA PHE A 240 7.86 -13.61 -17.02
C PHE A 240 8.49 -12.62 -18.00
N GLY A 241 9.82 -12.46 -17.93
CA GLY A 241 10.55 -11.53 -18.78
C GLY A 241 10.17 -11.75 -20.24
N PHE A 242 9.90 -10.66 -20.95
CA PHE A 242 9.87 -10.68 -22.41
C PHE A 242 11.24 -11.18 -22.88
N VAL A 243 11.28 -12.40 -23.41
CA VAL A 243 12.34 -12.79 -24.32
C VAL A 243 12.12 -11.94 -25.56
N SER A 244 13.02 -11.00 -25.83
CA SER A 244 13.02 -10.28 -27.09
C SER A 244 13.00 -11.31 -28.23
N PRO A 245 12.05 -11.25 -29.17
CA PRO A 245 12.27 -11.95 -30.42
C PRO A 245 13.47 -11.27 -31.08
N ASN A 246 14.46 -12.09 -31.46
CA ASN A 246 15.62 -11.69 -32.26
C ASN A 246 15.18 -11.06 -33.58
#